data_AF-X0YV83-F1
#
_entry.id   AF-X0YV83-F1
#
_cell.length_a   1.000
_cell.length_b   1.000
_cell.length_c   1.000
_cell.angle_alpha   90.00
_cell.angle_beta   90.00
_cell.angle_gamma   90.00
#
_symmetry.space_group_name_H-M   'P 1'
#
loop_
_entity.id
_entity.type
_entity.pdbx_description
1 polymer ?
#
loop_
_entity_poly.entity_id
_entity_poly.type
_entity_poly.pdbx_seq_one_letter_code
_entity_poly.pdbx_strand_id
1 'polypeptide(L)' 'LRPTDAALFARDAFLARRRDLRDALASARHGAELVTAGFSADINYCARLDVSSVVPLLQRDAGGLLALRPLSP' A
#
# COMPACT_ATOMS: atom_id res chain seq x y z
N LEU A 1 -16.08 -5.85 -17.10
CA LEU A 1 -15.39 -6.81 -16.21
C LEU A 1 -16.18 -6.91 -14.92
N ARG A 2 -16.49 -8.11 -14.42
CA ARG A 2 -17.16 -8.32 -13.12
C ARG A 2 -16.08 -8.50 -12.04
N PRO A 3 -16.18 -7.84 -10.87
CA PRO A 3 -15.21 -8.05 -9.78
C PRO A 3 -15.25 -9.50 -9.29
N THR A 4 -14.09 -10.01 -8.89
CA THR A 4 -14.01 -11.29 -8.15
C THR A 4 -14.44 -11.09 -6.71
N ASP A 5 -14.77 -12.18 -6.01
CA ASP A 5 -15.13 -12.13 -4.58
C ASP A 5 -14.01 -11.51 -3.73
N ALA A 6 -12.74 -11.81 -4.05
CA ALA A 6 -11.59 -11.21 -3.39
C ALA A 6 -11.54 -9.68 -3.58
N ALA A 7 -11.90 -9.18 -4.77
CA ALA A 7 -11.96 -7.74 -5.03
C ALA A 7 -13.10 -7.08 -4.25
N LEU A 8 -14.24 -7.75 -4.11
CA LEU A 8 -15.36 -7.28 -3.29
C LEU A 8 -14.98 -7.24 -1.80
N PHE A 9 -14.35 -8.30 -1.29
CA PHE A 9 -13.89 -8.37 0.09
C PHE A 9 -12.86 -7.26 0.41
N ALA A 10 -11.86 -7.06 -0.47
CA ALA A 10 -10.86 -6.02 -0.29
C ALA A 10 -11.48 -4.61 -0.27
N ARG A 11 -12.45 -4.34 -1.17
CA ARG A 11 -13.21 -3.09 -1.19
C ARG A 11 -13.95 -2.87 0.13
N ASP A 12 -14.66 -3.89 0.61
CA ASP A 12 -15.50 -3.76 1.80
C ASP A 12 -14.65 -3.59 3.07
N ALA A 13 -13.52 -4.30 3.17
CA ALA A 13 -12.54 -4.12 4.23
C ALA A 13 -11.97 -2.69 4.27
N PHE A 14 -11.62 -2.14 3.10
CA PHE A 14 -11.17 -0.74 3.01
C PHE A 14 -12.27 0.23 3.44
N LEU A 15 -13.48 0.10 2.91
CA LEU A 15 -14.59 1.00 3.21
C LEU A 15 -14.94 1.02 4.71
N ALA A 16 -14.83 -0.13 5.39
CA ALA A 16 -15.06 -0.26 6.83
C ALA A 16 -14.00 0.46 7.70
N ARG A 17 -12.77 0.62 7.19
CA ARG A 17 -11.61 1.17 7.93
C ARG A 17 -11.08 2.49 7.37
N ARG A 18 -11.74 3.05 6.34
CA ARG A 18 -11.22 4.20 5.56
C ARG A 18 -10.96 5.47 6.39
N ARG A 19 -11.63 5.61 7.54
CA ARG A 19 -11.49 6.78 8.42
C ARG A 19 -10.37 6.62 9.45
N ASP A 20 -9.77 5.44 9.50
CA ASP A 20 -8.94 4.94 10.59
C ASP A 20 -7.90 3.94 10.04
N LEU A 21 -7.38 4.24 8.85
CA LEU A 21 -6.38 3.44 8.12
C LEU A 21 -5.10 3.25 8.92
N ARG A 22 -4.65 4.27 9.67
CA ARG A 22 -3.49 4.16 10.57
C ARG A 22 -3.66 2.99 11.54
N ASP A 23 -4.79 2.95 12.22
CA ASP A 23 -5.06 1.92 13.23
C ASP A 23 -5.27 0.55 12.58
N ALA A 24 -5.88 0.52 11.39
CA ALA A 24 -6.01 -0.70 10.60
C ALA A 24 -4.64 -1.30 10.24
N LEU A 25 -3.71 -0.47 9.73
CA LEU A 25 -2.36 -0.88 9.39
C LEU A 25 -1.58 -1.31 10.63
N ALA A 26 -1.65 -0.55 11.72
CA ALA A 26 -0.98 -0.88 12.99
C ALA A 26 -1.46 -2.22 13.59
N SER A 27 -2.74 -2.57 13.40
CA SER A 27 -3.32 -3.81 13.92
C SER A 27 -2.97 -5.07 13.11
N ALA A 28 -2.46 -4.91 11.88
CA ALA A 28 -1.98 -6.05 11.10
C ALA A 28 -0.74 -6.66 11.77
N ARG A 29 -0.52 -7.97 11.63
CA ARG A 29 0.63 -8.66 12.22
C ARG A 29 1.96 -7.92 11.97
N HIS A 30 2.21 -7.55 10.71
CA HIS A 30 3.44 -6.83 10.35
C HIS A 30 3.44 -5.37 10.81
N GLY A 31 2.27 -4.72 10.91
CA GLY A 31 2.17 -3.39 11.49
C GLY A 31 2.56 -3.37 12.96
N ALA A 32 2.13 -4.37 13.74
CA ALA A 32 2.52 -4.51 15.14
C ALA A 32 4.02 -4.76 15.31
N GLU A 33 4.64 -5.54 14.41
CA GLU A 33 6.10 -5.73 14.36
C GLU A 33 6.83 -4.39 14.13
N LEU A 34 6.38 -3.59 13.16
CA LEU A 34 6.96 -2.28 12.88
C LEU A 34 6.81 -1.31 14.05
N VAL A 35 5.63 -1.25 14.68
CA VAL A 35 5.39 -0.44 15.88
C VAL A 35 6.34 -0.85 17.00
N THR A 36 6.48 -2.16 17.26
CA THR A 36 7.37 -2.71 18.28
C THR A 36 8.84 -2.36 18.01
N ALA A 37 9.25 -2.33 16.74
CA ALA A 37 10.60 -1.96 16.31
C ALA A 37 10.85 -0.43 16.28
N GLY A 38 9.87 0.40 16.67
CA GLY A 38 10.02 1.86 16.71
C GLY A 38 9.66 2.59 15.41
N PHE A 39 9.14 1.89 14.39
CA PHE A 39 8.76 2.45 13.09
C PHE A 39 7.31 2.94 13.01
N SER A 40 6.75 3.42 14.13
CA SER A 40 5.37 3.91 14.17
C SER A 40 5.13 5.12 13.26
N ALA A 41 6.15 5.94 13.03
CA ALA A 41 6.09 7.07 12.10
C ALA A 41 5.84 6.63 10.66
N ASP A 42 6.36 5.47 10.26
CA ASP A 42 6.18 4.93 8.90
C ASP A 42 4.75 4.45 8.68
N ILE A 43 4.12 3.86 9.71
CA ILE A 43 2.69 3.52 9.67
C ILE A 43 1.83 4.78 9.48
N ASN A 44 2.16 5.87 10.18
CA ASN A 44 1.46 7.14 10.04
C ASN A 44 1.58 7.71 8.63
N TYR A 45 2.79 7.65 8.04
CA TYR A 45 3.02 8.13 6.69
C TYR A 45 2.28 7.27 5.66
N CYS A 46 2.41 5.95 5.74
CA CYS A 46 1.81 4.99 4.80
C CYS A 46 0.28 4.94 4.85
N ALA A 47 -0.35 5.41 5.94
CA ALA A 47 -1.81 5.48 6.05
C ALA A 47 -2.44 6.66 5.26
N ARG A 48 -1.62 7.59 4.75
CA ARG A 48 -2.10 8.75 4.00
C ARG A 48 -2.52 8.34 2.58
N LEU A 49 -3.66 8.84 2.13
CA LEU A 49 -4.13 8.67 0.75
C LEU A 49 -3.62 9.81 -0.14
N ASP A 50 -3.45 9.51 -1.43
CA ASP A 50 -3.19 10.48 -2.50
C ASP A 50 -1.98 11.41 -2.26
N VAL A 51 -0.93 10.90 -1.59
CA VAL A 51 0.28 11.68 -1.27
C VAL A 51 1.22 11.92 -2.45
N SER A 52 1.09 11.13 -3.52
CA SER A 52 1.95 11.18 -4.71
C SER A 52 1.15 10.75 -5.93
N SER A 53 1.44 11.37 -7.09
CA SER A 53 0.89 10.98 -8.39
C SER A 53 1.80 10.04 -9.18
N VAL A 54 2.96 9.65 -8.63
CA VAL A 54 3.90 8.76 -9.30
C VAL A 54 3.37 7.33 -9.29
N VAL A 55 3.23 6.74 -10.48
CA VAL A 55 2.88 5.32 -10.66
C VAL A 55 4.12 4.55 -11.14
N PRO A 56 4.79 3.76 -10.27
CA PRO A 56 5.96 2.99 -10.67
C PRO A 56 5.56 1.75 -11.48
N LEU A 57 6.13 1.62 -12.68
CA LEU A 57 6.04 0.44 -13.54
C LEU A 57 7.24 -0.47 -13.33
N LEU A 58 6.97 -1.77 -13.18
CA LEU A 58 8.02 -2.79 -13.15
C LEU A 58 8.51 -3.07 -14.56
N GLN A 59 9.79 -2.81 -14.81
CA GLN A 59 10.46 -3.02 -16.09
C GLN A 59 11.75 -3.79 -15.89
N ARG A 60 12.32 -4.33 -16.98
CA ARG A 60 13.70 -4.81 -16.98
C ARG A 60 14.60 -3.74 -17.57
N ASP A 61 15.74 -3.49 -16.94
CA ASP A 61 16.76 -2.61 -17.50
C ASP A 61 17.59 -3.29 -18.60
N ALA A 62 18.59 -2.59 -19.15
CA ALA A 62 19.47 -3.13 -20.19
C ALA A 62 20.27 -4.36 -19.74
N GLY A 63 20.48 -4.55 -18.44
CA GLY A 63 21.10 -5.74 -17.84
C GLY A 63 20.10 -6.85 -17.50
N GLY A 64 18.81 -6.65 -17.78
CA GLY A 64 17.74 -7.59 -17.45
C GLY A 64 17.26 -7.55 -15.99
N LEU A 65 17.80 -6.65 -15.17
CA LEU A 65 17.40 -6.50 -13.76
C LEU A 65 16.06 -5.79 -13.63
N LEU A 66 15.28 -6.14 -12.61
CA LEU A 66 14.02 -5.49 -12.33
C LEU A 66 14.24 -4.08 -11.79
N ALA A 67 13.62 -3.10 -12.44
CA ALA A 67 13.66 -1.69 -12.07
C ALA A 67 12.25 -1.11 -12.04
N LEU A 68 11.96 -0.25 -11.06
CA LEU A 68 10.77 0.58 -11.03
C LEU A 68 11.05 1.88 -11.78
N ARG A 69 10.27 2.17 -12.82
CA ARG A 69 10.34 3.43 -13.57
C ARG A 69 9.00 4.16 -13.46
N PRO A 70 8.95 5.49 -13.34
CA PRO A 70 7.68 6.20 -13.35
C PRO A 70 6.95 5.95 -14.67
N LEU A 71 5.63 5.82 -14.63
CA LEU A 71 4.78 5.93 -15.82
C LEU A 71 4.99 7.32 -16.42
N SER A 72 5.68 7.39 -17.55
CA SER A 72 5.71 8.60 -18.38
C SER A 72 4.34 8.79 -19.02
N PRO A 73 3.81 10.02 -19.09
CA PRO A 73 2.61 10.32 -19.86
C PRO A 73 2.78 10.01 -21.35
#